data_AF-A0A1I1PXZ9-F1
#
_entry.id   AF-A0A1I1PXZ9-F1
#
_cell.length_a   1.000
_cell.length_b   1.000
_cell.length_c   1.000
_cell.angle_alpha   90.00
_cell.angle_beta   90.00
_cell.angle_gamma   90.00
#
_symmetry.space_group_name_H-M   'P 1'
#
loop_
_entity.id
_entity.type
_entity.pdbx_description
1 polymer ?
#
loop_
_entity_poly.entity_id
_entity_poly.type
_entity_poly.pdbx_seq_one_letter_code
_entity_poly.pdbx_strand_id
1 'polypeptide(L)'
;MKKKIIATLLITLLVIGITPIGVSAEWKQNTDNSWSWSENGHHAYYGWEQIDGKWYCFKDAKMQTGWLNIGYWYYLGSDGTMKTGWINDGGKDYYLKSDGTLATDTVIDGYYLDSKGVMQPKENQKVVLDNDYAKITYLGVDRAGSYSKKVKLQIENKSNQDLIIQTDGVSIDGFMVYGMFSPNITSGKSIINGIEFSNSSISTNFNNIEGKFVIITKNYKTLEKDNFSIKF
;
A
#
# COMPACT_ATOMS: atom_id res chain seq x y z
N MET A 1 71.13 -9.66 2.92
CA MET A 1 71.56 -10.58 1.85
C MET A 1 71.21 -12.01 2.26
N LYS A 2 70.48 -12.77 1.40
CA LYS A 2 70.17 -14.23 1.43
C LYS A 2 69.21 -14.71 2.55
N LYS A 3 67.90 -14.91 2.30
CA LYS A 3 67.16 -16.07 1.69
C LYS A 3 67.47 -17.42 2.38
N LYS A 4 66.52 -17.94 3.19
CA LYS A 4 65.45 -18.93 2.89
C LYS A 4 65.96 -20.34 2.62
N ILE A 5 65.53 -21.33 3.43
CA ILE A 5 64.97 -22.63 2.99
C ILE A 5 64.09 -23.17 4.14
N ILE A 6 62.80 -23.43 3.89
CA ILE A 6 62.14 -24.68 4.31
C ILE A 6 61.20 -25.07 3.16
N ALA A 7 61.38 -26.30 2.70
CA ALA A 7 60.72 -26.92 1.58
C ALA A 7 59.31 -27.40 1.93
N THR A 8 58.40 -27.40 0.95
CA THR A 8 57.32 -28.40 0.94
C THR A 8 56.85 -28.70 -0.48
N LEU A 9 56.99 -29.98 -0.81
CA LEU A 9 56.32 -30.83 -1.80
C LEU A 9 55.52 -30.17 -2.95
N LEU A 10 56.03 -30.37 -4.17
CA LEU A 10 55.21 -30.46 -5.38
C LEU A 10 54.54 -31.84 -5.41
N ILE A 11 53.22 -31.88 -5.49
CA ILE A 11 52.48 -33.02 -6.05
C ILE A 11 51.67 -32.48 -7.22
N THR A 12 52.16 -32.71 -8.43
CA THR A 12 51.36 -32.57 -9.64
C THR A 12 50.49 -33.81 -9.77
N LEU A 13 49.20 -33.67 -9.47
CA LEU A 13 48.18 -34.63 -9.86
C LEU A 13 47.45 -34.05 -11.08
N LEU A 14 47.73 -34.58 -12.27
CA LEU A 14 46.94 -34.24 -13.46
C LEU A 14 45.65 -35.05 -13.41
N VAL A 15 44.66 -34.53 -12.68
CA VAL A 15 43.31 -35.07 -12.68
C VAL A 15 42.62 -34.48 -13.91
N ILE A 16 42.40 -35.29 -14.95
CA ILE A 16 41.39 -34.97 -15.97
C ILE A 16 40.04 -35.21 -15.30
N GLY A 17 39.67 -34.27 -14.43
CA GLY A 17 38.38 -34.24 -13.78
C GLY A 17 37.42 -33.65 -14.79
N ILE A 18 36.48 -34.47 -15.26
CA ILE A 18 35.21 -33.94 -15.73
C ILE A 18 34.59 -33.33 -14.48
N THR A 19 34.88 -32.05 -14.20
CA THR A 19 34.17 -31.33 -13.16
C THR A 19 32.71 -31.38 -13.60
N PRO A 20 31.77 -31.94 -12.81
CA PRO A 20 30.39 -31.59 -13.05
C PRO A 20 30.39 -30.06 -13.09
N ILE A 21 29.77 -29.46 -14.11
CA ILE A 21 29.54 -28.01 -14.12
C ILE A 21 28.61 -27.81 -12.92
N GLY A 22 29.23 -27.57 -11.77
CA GLY A 22 28.54 -27.43 -10.51
C GLY A 22 27.67 -26.20 -10.68
N VAL A 23 26.39 -26.36 -10.39
CA VAL A 23 25.52 -25.20 -10.28
C VAL A 23 26.13 -24.32 -9.19
N SER A 24 26.75 -23.21 -9.57
CA SER A 24 27.47 -22.33 -8.63
C SER A 24 26.59 -21.13 -8.34
N ALA A 25 25.83 -21.22 -7.26
CA ALA A 25 24.96 -20.16 -6.75
C ALA A 25 25.62 -19.55 -5.50
N GLU A 26 25.92 -18.25 -5.52
CA GLU A 26 26.63 -17.59 -4.43
C GLU A 26 26.13 -16.18 -4.13
N TRP A 27 25.96 -15.90 -2.83
CA TRP A 27 25.85 -14.56 -2.29
C TRP A 27 27.25 -14.00 -2.04
N LYS A 28 27.51 -12.79 -2.54
CA LYS A 28 28.79 -12.11 -2.38
C LYS A 28 28.59 -10.77 -1.69
N GLN A 29 29.32 -10.55 -0.59
CA GLN A 29 29.41 -9.24 0.02
C GLN A 29 30.49 -8.40 -0.68
N ASN A 30 30.11 -7.20 -1.10
CA ASN A 30 30.99 -6.24 -1.76
C ASN A 30 31.76 -5.39 -0.75
N THR A 31 32.79 -4.68 -1.22
CA THR A 31 33.64 -3.82 -0.38
C THR A 31 32.88 -2.67 0.28
N ASP A 32 31.71 -2.30 -0.24
CA ASP A 32 30.81 -1.28 0.29
C ASP A 32 29.71 -1.87 1.21
N ASN A 33 29.87 -3.11 1.65
CA ASN A 33 28.92 -3.90 2.44
C ASN A 33 27.59 -4.24 1.74
N SER A 34 27.41 -3.86 0.47
CA SER A 34 26.27 -4.33 -0.33
C SER A 34 26.41 -5.81 -0.67
N TRP A 35 25.29 -6.46 -1.01
CA TRP A 35 25.27 -7.86 -1.41
C TRP A 35 24.95 -8.00 -2.89
N SER A 36 25.56 -8.99 -3.54
CA SER A 36 25.30 -9.37 -4.93
C SER A 36 24.99 -10.86 -4.99
N TRP A 37 24.27 -11.27 -6.05
CA TRP A 37 23.96 -12.66 -6.32
C TRP A 37 24.49 -13.08 -7.69
N SER A 38 25.04 -14.28 -7.76
CA SER A 38 25.36 -14.92 -9.03
C SER A 38 25.04 -16.40 -9.00
N GLU A 39 24.50 -16.90 -10.11
CA GLU A 39 24.18 -18.29 -10.31
C GLU A 39 24.59 -18.73 -11.72
N ASN A 40 25.47 -19.73 -11.84
CA ASN A 40 25.86 -20.31 -13.14
C ASN A 40 26.41 -19.30 -14.16
N GLY A 41 27.11 -18.28 -13.69
CA GLY A 41 27.61 -17.18 -14.53
C GLY A 41 26.56 -16.11 -14.87
N HIS A 42 25.30 -16.28 -14.47
CA HIS A 42 24.33 -15.20 -14.40
C HIS A 42 24.64 -14.33 -13.17
N HIS A 43 24.64 -13.02 -13.35
CA HIS A 43 24.81 -12.04 -12.28
C HIS A 43 23.54 -11.21 -12.19
N ALA A 44 22.88 -11.23 -11.04
CA ALA A 44 21.66 -10.45 -10.82
C ALA A 44 22.03 -8.96 -10.83
N TYR A 45 21.67 -8.27 -11.92
CA TYR A 45 22.11 -6.89 -12.16
C TYR A 45 21.00 -5.85 -11.91
N TYR A 46 19.79 -6.11 -12.43
CA TYR A 46 18.59 -5.31 -12.18
C TYR A 46 17.36 -6.19 -12.02
N GLY A 47 16.40 -5.70 -11.22
CA GLY A 47 15.06 -6.26 -11.14
C GLY A 47 14.94 -7.40 -10.14
N TRP A 48 13.85 -8.14 -10.26
CA TRP A 48 13.48 -9.21 -9.34
C TRP A 48 14.21 -10.51 -9.66
N GLU A 49 14.74 -11.15 -8.63
CA GLU A 49 15.35 -12.48 -8.70
C GLU A 49 14.70 -13.36 -7.62
N GLN A 50 14.32 -14.58 -7.99
CA GLN A 50 13.81 -15.56 -7.02
C GLN A 50 14.93 -16.52 -6.62
N ILE A 51 15.35 -16.43 -5.36
CA ILE A 51 16.48 -17.19 -4.81
C ILE A 51 15.95 -17.99 -3.62
N ASP A 52 16.10 -19.31 -3.67
CA ASP A 52 15.61 -20.25 -2.64
C ASP A 52 14.14 -20.03 -2.26
N GLY A 53 13.31 -19.74 -3.28
CA GLY A 53 11.86 -19.50 -3.12
C GLY A 53 11.50 -18.12 -2.56
N LYS A 54 12.47 -17.23 -2.30
CA LYS A 54 12.25 -15.87 -1.82
C LYS A 54 12.57 -14.85 -2.93
N TRP A 55 11.85 -13.74 -2.93
CA TRP A 55 12.07 -12.67 -3.89
C TRP A 55 13.05 -11.63 -3.34
N TYR A 56 14.00 -11.25 -4.18
CA TYR A 56 14.99 -10.20 -3.96
C TYR A 56 14.94 -9.23 -5.13
N CYS A 57 15.30 -7.96 -4.91
CA CYS A 57 15.45 -7.00 -6.00
C CYS A 57 16.89 -6.50 -6.06
N PHE A 58 17.43 -6.36 -7.27
CA PHE A 58 18.77 -5.84 -7.52
C PHE A 58 18.72 -4.53 -8.30
N LYS A 59 19.69 -3.66 -8.03
CA LYS A 59 19.97 -2.44 -8.80
C LYS A 59 21.47 -2.24 -8.88
N ASP A 60 22.02 -2.13 -10.08
CA ASP A 60 23.48 -1.99 -10.30
C ASP A 60 24.28 -3.13 -9.64
N ALA A 61 23.77 -4.36 -9.76
CA ALA A 61 24.28 -5.57 -9.09
C ALA A 61 24.20 -5.59 -7.56
N LYS A 62 23.53 -4.61 -6.94
CA LYS A 62 23.39 -4.54 -5.48
C LYS A 62 21.98 -4.95 -5.07
N MET A 63 21.89 -5.86 -4.11
CA MET A 63 20.66 -6.25 -3.44
C MET A 63 20.05 -5.04 -2.74
N GLN A 64 18.76 -4.83 -2.95
CA GLN A 64 18.00 -3.73 -2.35
C GLN A 64 17.40 -4.17 -1.01
N THR A 65 17.27 -3.21 -0.09
CA THR A 65 16.64 -3.36 1.23
C THR A 65 15.76 -2.15 1.52
N GLY A 66 14.78 -2.28 2.40
CA GLY A 66 13.84 -1.21 2.76
C GLY A 66 12.80 -0.92 1.69
N TRP A 67 12.29 0.32 1.67
CA TRP A 67 11.29 0.76 0.69
C TRP A 67 11.87 0.82 -0.73
N LEU A 68 11.19 0.17 -1.67
CA LEU A 68 11.54 0.15 -3.08
C LEU A 68 10.35 0.63 -3.91
N ASN A 69 10.60 1.56 -4.85
CA ASN A 69 9.61 1.97 -5.85
C ASN A 69 10.13 1.72 -7.26
N ILE A 70 9.45 0.84 -7.98
CA ILE A 70 9.73 0.48 -9.38
C ILE A 70 8.44 0.50 -10.22
N GLY A 71 7.53 1.43 -9.90
CA GLY A 71 6.18 1.54 -10.47
C GLY A 71 5.10 1.21 -9.45
N TYR A 72 5.42 0.32 -8.51
CA TYR A 72 4.68 0.10 -7.27
C TYR A 72 5.65 0.17 -6.10
N TRP A 73 5.12 0.47 -4.91
CA TRP A 73 5.89 0.40 -3.67
C TRP A 73 5.95 -1.04 -3.15
N TYR A 74 7.13 -1.46 -2.73
CA TYR A 74 7.43 -2.72 -2.08
C TYR A 74 8.26 -2.44 -0.83
N TYR A 75 8.35 -3.44 0.06
CA TYR A 75 9.27 -3.40 1.19
C TYR A 75 10.15 -4.65 1.20
N LEU A 76 11.46 -4.45 1.24
CA LEU A 76 12.48 -5.49 1.31
C LEU A 76 13.01 -5.49 2.74
N GLY A 77 13.14 -6.68 3.36
CA GLY A 77 13.74 -6.81 4.69
C GLY A 77 15.19 -6.36 4.73
N SER A 78 15.75 -6.28 5.93
CA SER A 78 17.20 -6.09 6.11
C SER A 78 18.05 -7.21 5.49
N ASP A 79 17.45 -8.40 5.34
CA ASP A 79 18.00 -9.55 4.62
C ASP A 79 17.75 -9.51 3.10
N GLY A 80 17.14 -8.43 2.58
CA GLY A 80 16.82 -8.25 1.16
C GLY A 80 15.57 -8.98 0.68
N THR A 81 14.92 -9.77 1.54
CA THR A 81 13.73 -10.54 1.16
C THR A 81 12.51 -9.65 1.03
N MET A 82 11.76 -9.78 -0.06
CA MET A 82 10.47 -9.10 -0.22
C MET A 82 9.51 -9.49 0.88
N LYS A 83 8.93 -8.50 1.54
CA LYS A 83 7.91 -8.70 2.57
C LYS A 83 6.50 -8.68 1.98
N THR A 84 5.63 -9.43 2.64
CA THR A 84 4.17 -9.48 2.42
C THR A 84 3.48 -9.41 3.78
N GLY A 85 2.22 -9.00 3.82
CA GLY A 85 1.47 -8.80 5.06
C GLY A 85 1.79 -7.49 5.77
N TRP A 86 1.43 -7.42 7.04
CA TRP A 86 1.66 -6.24 7.88
C TRP A 86 3.14 -6.04 8.20
N ILE A 87 3.60 -4.79 8.11
CA ILE A 87 4.91 -4.34 8.60
C ILE A 87 4.76 -3.06 9.42
N ASN A 88 5.72 -2.81 10.31
CA ASN A 88 5.89 -1.54 11.00
C ASN A 88 7.22 -0.90 10.56
N ASP A 89 7.17 0.34 10.09
CA ASP A 89 8.34 1.11 9.71
C ASP A 89 8.24 2.52 10.33
N GLY A 90 9.17 2.84 11.24
CA GLY A 90 9.20 4.15 11.90
C GLY A 90 7.94 4.50 12.71
N GLY A 91 7.27 3.50 13.30
CA GLY A 91 6.06 3.70 14.09
C GLY A 91 4.77 3.85 13.26
N LYS A 92 4.84 3.57 11.95
CA LYS A 92 3.68 3.51 11.07
C LYS A 92 3.50 2.09 10.57
N ASP A 93 2.25 1.64 10.54
CA ASP A 93 1.90 0.33 10.02
C ASP A 93 1.48 0.42 8.55
N TYR A 94 1.90 -0.57 7.78
CA TYR A 94 1.64 -0.72 6.35
C TYR A 94 1.28 -2.17 6.04
N TYR A 95 0.58 -2.40 4.93
CA TYR A 95 0.26 -3.74 4.47
C TYR A 95 0.77 -3.98 3.05
N LEU A 96 1.57 -5.01 2.85
CA LEU A 96 2.05 -5.45 1.54
C LEU A 96 1.16 -6.61 1.08
N LYS A 97 0.59 -6.53 -0.13
CA LYS A 97 -0.24 -7.59 -0.71
C LYS A 97 0.59 -8.85 -0.98
N SER A 98 -0.07 -9.93 -1.38
CA SER A 98 0.59 -11.20 -1.70
C SER A 98 1.59 -11.11 -2.86
N ASP A 99 1.39 -10.14 -3.76
CA ASP A 99 2.32 -9.79 -4.84
C ASP A 99 3.47 -8.87 -4.38
N GLY A 100 3.53 -8.54 -3.09
CA GLY A 100 4.52 -7.65 -2.47
C GLY A 100 4.22 -6.16 -2.59
N THR A 101 3.21 -5.76 -3.37
CA THR A 101 2.91 -4.34 -3.56
C THR A 101 2.15 -3.74 -2.38
N LEU A 102 2.48 -2.51 -2.01
CA LEU A 102 1.84 -1.77 -0.93
C LEU A 102 0.34 -1.59 -1.20
N ALA A 103 -0.47 -1.96 -0.20
CA ALA A 103 -1.89 -1.65 -0.18
C ALA A 103 -2.08 -0.16 0.16
N THR A 104 -2.82 0.55 -0.69
CA THR A 104 -3.21 1.94 -0.49
C THR A 104 -4.70 2.10 -0.77
N ASP A 105 -5.30 3.11 -0.15
CA ASP A 105 -6.71 3.46 -0.32
C ASP A 105 -7.68 2.26 -0.19
N THR A 106 -7.46 1.43 0.83
CA THR A 106 -8.18 0.17 1.03
C THR A 106 -8.34 -0.16 2.51
N VAL A 107 -9.20 -1.11 2.84
CA VAL A 107 -9.36 -1.63 4.21
C VAL A 107 -8.82 -3.06 4.27
N ILE A 108 -7.87 -3.30 5.17
CA ILE A 108 -7.31 -4.63 5.47
C ILE A 108 -7.56 -4.92 6.95
N ASP A 109 -8.15 -6.07 7.25
CA ASP A 109 -8.47 -6.50 8.62
C ASP A 109 -9.26 -5.48 9.45
N GLY A 110 -10.07 -4.65 8.78
CA GLY A 110 -10.85 -3.57 9.40
C GLY A 110 -10.06 -2.29 9.72
N TYR A 111 -8.84 -2.17 9.20
CA TYR A 111 -8.02 -0.96 9.27
C TYR A 111 -7.96 -0.30 7.90
N TYR A 112 -8.22 1.00 7.83
CA TYR A 112 -8.08 1.77 6.60
C TYR A 112 -6.63 2.18 6.36
N LEU A 113 -6.10 1.89 5.17
CA LEU A 113 -4.78 2.26 4.68
C LEU A 113 -4.97 3.48 3.77
N ASP A 114 -4.37 4.61 4.11
CA ASP A 114 -4.57 5.86 3.37
C ASP A 114 -3.92 5.83 1.97
N SER A 115 -3.96 6.95 1.25
CA SER A 115 -3.37 7.10 -0.09
C SER A 115 -1.85 6.90 -0.11
N LYS A 116 -1.19 6.96 1.05
CA LYS A 116 0.24 6.68 1.25
C LYS A 116 0.49 5.30 1.84
N GLY A 117 -0.56 4.49 2.01
CA GLY A 117 -0.52 3.15 2.61
C GLY A 117 -0.34 3.16 4.12
N VAL A 118 -0.46 4.31 4.78
CA VAL A 118 -0.34 4.41 6.24
C VAL A 118 -1.66 3.98 6.87
N MET A 119 -1.60 2.99 7.76
CA MET A 119 -2.74 2.56 8.55
C MET A 119 -3.27 3.71 9.41
N GLN A 120 -4.57 3.95 9.30
CA GLN A 120 -5.28 4.89 10.16
C GLN A 120 -5.81 4.16 11.41
N PRO A 121 -5.70 4.76 12.61
CA PRO A 121 -6.25 4.19 13.82
C PRO A 121 -7.75 3.88 13.70
N LYS A 122 -8.18 2.78 14.31
CA LYS A 122 -9.55 2.27 14.15
C LYS A 122 -10.58 3.18 14.82
N GLU A 123 -10.20 3.85 15.90
CA GLU A 123 -10.99 4.85 16.62
C GLU A 123 -11.33 6.09 15.77
N ASN A 124 -10.56 6.34 14.71
CA ASN A 124 -10.87 7.41 13.75
C ASN A 124 -11.97 6.98 12.76
N GLN A 125 -12.23 5.67 12.64
CA GLN A 125 -13.25 5.14 11.74
C GLN A 125 -14.60 5.15 12.45
N LYS A 126 -15.55 5.95 11.95
CA LYS A 126 -16.84 6.19 12.61
C LYS A 126 -17.98 5.85 11.67
N VAL A 127 -18.92 5.02 12.11
CA VAL A 127 -20.17 4.79 11.35
C VAL A 127 -21.01 6.06 11.43
N VAL A 128 -21.29 6.66 10.27
CA VAL A 128 -21.99 7.94 10.15
C VAL A 128 -23.42 7.77 9.63
N LEU A 129 -23.72 6.59 9.08
CA LEU A 129 -25.04 6.17 8.66
C LEU A 129 -25.07 4.63 8.69
N ASP A 130 -26.14 4.06 9.23
CA ASP A 130 -26.45 2.63 9.15
C ASP A 130 -27.97 2.49 9.14
N ASN A 131 -28.54 2.28 7.96
CA ASN A 131 -29.98 2.11 7.76
C ASN A 131 -30.24 0.85 6.92
N ASP A 132 -31.49 0.65 6.48
CA ASP A 132 -31.88 -0.54 5.72
C ASP A 132 -31.22 -0.63 4.34
N TYR A 133 -30.74 0.50 3.78
CA TYR A 133 -30.20 0.57 2.43
C TYR A 133 -28.67 0.53 2.40
N ALA A 134 -28.02 1.25 3.31
CA ALA A 134 -26.59 1.43 3.28
C ALA A 134 -26.00 1.55 4.69
N LYS A 135 -24.71 1.23 4.77
CA LYS A 135 -23.86 1.60 5.89
C LYS A 135 -22.70 2.43 5.37
N ILE A 136 -22.51 3.62 5.94
CA ILE A 136 -21.45 4.55 5.57
C ILE A 136 -20.55 4.75 6.79
N THR A 137 -19.27 4.46 6.61
CA THR A 137 -18.24 4.61 7.63
C THR A 137 -17.25 5.67 7.18
N TYR A 138 -17.09 6.73 7.96
CA TYR A 138 -16.00 7.68 7.81
C TYR A 138 -14.67 7.00 8.12
N LEU A 139 -13.66 7.17 7.26
CA LEU A 139 -12.36 6.51 7.37
C LEU A 139 -11.22 7.48 7.69
N GLY A 140 -11.36 8.75 7.33
CA GLY A 140 -10.26 9.71 7.40
C GLY A 140 -10.42 10.86 6.40
N VAL A 141 -9.50 11.81 6.48
CA VAL A 141 -9.38 12.89 5.48
C VAL A 141 -8.10 12.64 4.69
N ASP A 142 -8.24 12.39 3.39
CA ASP A 142 -7.09 12.39 2.49
C ASP A 142 -6.70 13.83 2.15
N ARG A 143 -5.50 14.21 2.60
CA ARG A 143 -4.89 15.53 2.41
C ARG A 143 -3.79 15.52 1.35
N ALA A 144 -3.58 14.41 0.64
CA ALA A 144 -2.45 14.23 -0.26
C ALA A 144 -2.62 14.93 -1.64
N GLY A 145 -3.83 15.39 -2.00
CA GLY A 145 -4.11 16.00 -3.30
C GLY A 145 -3.67 17.46 -3.43
N SER A 146 -2.97 17.80 -4.52
CA SER A 146 -2.58 19.19 -4.83
C SER A 146 -3.76 20.11 -5.13
N TYR A 147 -4.92 19.57 -5.50
CA TYR A 147 -6.09 20.35 -5.94
C TYR A 147 -7.34 20.12 -5.08
N SER A 148 -7.45 18.97 -4.42
CA SER A 148 -8.64 18.62 -3.64
C SER A 148 -8.32 17.82 -2.39
N LYS A 149 -9.17 17.99 -1.38
CA LYS A 149 -9.22 17.20 -0.15
C LYS A 149 -10.43 16.29 -0.20
N LYS A 150 -10.29 15.08 0.34
CA LYS A 150 -11.37 14.09 0.32
C LYS A 150 -11.69 13.62 1.72
N VAL A 151 -12.96 13.71 2.10
CA VAL A 151 -13.47 12.99 3.28
C VAL A 151 -13.75 11.57 2.82
N LYS A 152 -12.92 10.62 3.25
CA LYS A 152 -12.94 9.23 2.78
C LYS A 152 -14.00 8.44 3.54
N LEU A 153 -14.81 7.72 2.78
CA LEU A 153 -15.96 6.96 3.24
C LEU A 153 -15.89 5.54 2.68
N GLN A 154 -16.07 4.55 3.55
CA GLN A 154 -16.47 3.21 3.13
C GLN A 154 -17.99 3.17 3.03
N ILE A 155 -18.51 2.71 1.91
CA ILE A 155 -19.95 2.65 1.61
C ILE A 155 -20.27 1.19 1.32
N GLU A 156 -21.10 0.59 2.16
CA GLU A 156 -21.65 -0.75 2.00
C GLU A 156 -23.10 -0.63 1.53
N ASN A 157 -23.41 -1.21 0.38
CA ASN A 157 -24.78 -1.33 -0.11
C ASN A 157 -25.42 -2.60 0.46
N LYS A 158 -26.30 -2.41 1.45
CA LYS A 158 -27.05 -3.47 2.14
C LYS A 158 -28.33 -3.87 1.41
N SER A 159 -28.71 -3.10 0.38
CA SER A 159 -29.94 -3.33 -0.37
C SER A 159 -29.76 -4.40 -1.46
N ASN A 160 -30.89 -4.89 -1.98
CA ASN A 160 -30.96 -5.85 -3.08
C ASN A 160 -30.88 -5.22 -4.48
N GLN A 161 -30.54 -3.92 -4.56
CA GLN A 161 -30.44 -3.17 -5.82
C GLN A 161 -29.23 -2.26 -5.83
N ASP A 162 -28.83 -1.81 -7.01
CA ASP A 162 -27.72 -0.85 -7.14
C ASP A 162 -28.13 0.53 -6.64
N LEU A 163 -27.23 1.17 -5.90
CA LEU A 163 -27.44 2.48 -5.30
C LEU A 163 -26.51 3.54 -5.90
N ILE A 164 -26.98 4.78 -5.89
CA ILE A 164 -26.21 6.00 -6.05
C ILE A 164 -26.32 6.75 -4.72
N ILE A 165 -25.19 7.15 -4.15
CA ILE A 165 -25.17 7.97 -2.93
C ILE A 165 -24.72 9.36 -3.29
N GLN A 166 -25.50 10.37 -2.94
CA GLN A 166 -25.14 11.77 -3.10
C GLN A 166 -25.10 12.48 -1.74
N THR A 167 -24.60 13.71 -1.74
CA THR A 167 -24.69 14.60 -0.58
C THR A 167 -25.56 15.81 -0.89
N ASP A 168 -26.32 16.27 0.10
CA ASP A 168 -27.15 17.47 0.03
C ASP A 168 -26.85 18.36 1.25
N GLY A 169 -26.78 19.67 1.02
CA GLY A 169 -26.59 20.67 2.07
C GLY A 169 -25.29 20.53 2.88
N VAL A 170 -24.16 20.21 2.25
CA VAL A 170 -22.89 19.99 2.97
C VAL A 170 -22.33 21.31 3.53
N SER A 171 -21.93 21.29 4.79
CA SER A 171 -21.25 22.40 5.46
C SER A 171 -20.03 21.92 6.24
N ILE A 172 -19.03 22.80 6.37
CA ILE A 172 -17.82 22.57 7.14
C ILE A 172 -17.66 23.71 8.14
N ASP A 173 -17.62 23.36 9.43
CA ASP A 173 -17.65 24.32 10.54
C ASP A 173 -18.74 25.40 10.38
N GLY A 174 -19.91 25.01 9.85
CA GLY A 174 -21.06 25.88 9.61
C GLY A 174 -21.05 26.66 8.29
N PHE A 175 -19.99 26.55 7.48
CA PHE A 175 -19.91 27.20 6.18
C PHE A 175 -20.33 26.23 5.07
N MET A 176 -21.31 26.63 4.26
CA MET A 176 -21.77 25.83 3.13
C MET A 176 -20.65 25.62 2.11
N VAL A 177 -20.44 24.38 1.71
CA VAL A 177 -19.41 24.00 0.74
C VAL A 177 -20.01 23.12 -0.35
N TYR A 178 -19.43 23.22 -1.54
CA TYR A 178 -19.77 22.31 -2.62
C TYR A 178 -18.82 21.12 -2.59
N GLY A 179 -19.37 19.93 -2.28
CA GLY A 179 -18.67 18.66 -2.33
C GLY A 179 -19.14 17.85 -3.53
N MET A 180 -18.21 17.32 -4.33
CA MET A 180 -18.53 16.39 -5.40
C MET A 180 -18.59 14.96 -4.85
N PHE A 181 -19.77 14.34 -4.91
CA PHE A 181 -19.97 12.97 -4.43
C PHE A 181 -21.20 12.34 -5.10
N SER A 182 -20.98 11.31 -5.92
CA SER A 182 -22.07 10.53 -6.54
C SER A 182 -21.65 9.10 -6.91
N PRO A 183 -21.02 8.31 -6.02
CA PRO A 183 -20.64 6.94 -6.32
C PRO A 183 -21.83 6.04 -6.67
N ASN A 184 -21.60 5.09 -7.58
CA ASN A 184 -22.47 3.95 -7.84
C ASN A 184 -21.96 2.74 -7.07
N ILE A 185 -22.85 2.00 -6.40
CA ILE A 185 -22.49 0.83 -5.60
C ILE A 185 -23.41 -0.33 -5.97
N THR A 186 -22.83 -1.41 -6.46
CA THR A 186 -23.57 -2.64 -6.77
C THR A 186 -24.17 -3.25 -5.51
N SER A 187 -25.37 -3.85 -5.62
CA SER A 187 -26.02 -4.57 -4.52
C SER A 187 -25.06 -5.54 -3.82
N GLY A 188 -25.04 -5.50 -2.47
CA GLY A 188 -24.21 -6.37 -1.63
C GLY A 188 -22.71 -6.09 -1.72
N LYS A 189 -22.27 -5.00 -2.37
CA LYS A 189 -20.86 -4.61 -2.47
C LYS A 189 -20.52 -3.44 -1.55
N SER A 190 -19.25 -3.37 -1.22
CA SER A 190 -18.64 -2.24 -0.53
C SER A 190 -17.64 -1.54 -1.46
N ILE A 191 -17.57 -0.22 -1.37
CA ILE A 191 -16.53 0.58 -2.02
C ILE A 191 -15.92 1.56 -1.02
N ILE A 192 -14.76 2.10 -1.36
CA ILE A 192 -14.22 3.30 -0.74
C ILE A 192 -14.32 4.43 -1.74
N ASN A 193 -14.89 5.55 -1.32
CA ASN A 193 -14.96 6.76 -2.10
C ASN A 193 -14.73 7.96 -1.17
N GLY A 194 -14.83 9.19 -1.66
CA GLY A 194 -14.76 10.34 -0.78
C GLY A 194 -15.50 11.54 -1.33
N ILE A 195 -16.07 12.33 -0.41
CA ILE A 195 -16.65 13.62 -0.75
C ILE A 195 -15.47 14.53 -1.07
N GLU A 196 -15.39 14.97 -2.33
CA GLU A 196 -14.27 15.74 -2.84
C GLU A 196 -14.56 17.24 -2.76
N PHE A 197 -13.64 17.98 -2.16
CA PHE A 197 -13.73 19.42 -1.98
C PHE A 197 -12.50 20.09 -2.58
N SER A 198 -12.69 21.29 -3.13
CA SER A 198 -11.56 22.10 -3.57
C SER A 198 -10.67 22.46 -2.37
N ASN A 199 -9.36 22.60 -2.58
CA ASN A 199 -8.42 22.89 -1.49
C ASN A 199 -8.72 24.19 -0.72
N SER A 200 -9.36 25.18 -1.35
CA SER A 200 -9.79 26.41 -0.69
C SER A 200 -11.07 26.24 0.15
N SER A 201 -11.87 25.20 -0.11
CA SER A 201 -13.13 24.93 0.60
C SER A 201 -12.93 24.25 1.95
N ILE A 202 -11.77 23.65 2.19
CA ILE A 202 -11.48 22.93 3.43
C ILE A 202 -10.24 23.52 4.08
N SER A 203 -10.37 24.07 5.29
CA SER A 203 -9.24 24.47 6.11
C SER A 203 -8.38 23.23 6.47
N THR A 204 -7.12 23.39 6.85
CA THR A 204 -6.34 22.22 7.33
C THR A 204 -6.82 21.72 8.71
N ASN A 205 -7.54 22.57 9.45
CA ASN A 205 -7.94 22.37 10.84
C ASN A 205 -9.45 22.61 10.97
N PHE A 206 -10.25 21.76 10.34
CA PHE A 206 -11.70 21.78 10.48
C PHE A 206 -12.13 20.77 11.54
N ASN A 207 -13.21 21.09 12.25
CA ASN A 207 -13.65 20.33 13.42
C ASN A 207 -14.90 19.51 13.12
N ASN A 208 -15.71 19.97 12.15
CA ASN A 208 -17.00 19.36 11.86
C ASN A 208 -17.33 19.43 10.36
N ILE A 209 -17.89 18.34 9.84
CA ILE A 209 -18.59 18.32 8.54
C ILE A 209 -19.98 17.74 8.73
N GLU A 210 -20.97 18.41 8.17
CA GLU A 210 -22.38 18.03 8.28
C GLU A 210 -23.07 18.10 6.93
N GLY A 211 -24.17 17.38 6.78
CA GLY A 211 -25.00 17.41 5.59
C GLY A 211 -26.00 16.28 5.61
N LYS A 212 -26.51 15.92 4.44
CA LYS A 212 -27.36 14.75 4.25
C LYS A 212 -26.75 13.80 3.24
N PHE A 213 -26.83 12.51 3.51
CA PHE A 213 -26.70 11.50 2.47
C PHE A 213 -28.06 11.32 1.79
N VAL A 214 -28.06 11.37 0.47
CA VAL A 214 -29.23 11.10 -0.35
C VAL A 214 -29.01 9.75 -1.03
N ILE A 215 -29.82 8.76 -0.65
CA ILE A 215 -29.73 7.40 -1.20
C ILE A 215 -30.71 7.29 -2.36
N ILE A 216 -30.19 6.96 -3.53
CA ILE A 216 -30.93 6.99 -4.78
C ILE A 216 -30.73 5.65 -5.49
N THR A 217 -31.74 5.18 -6.21
CA THR A 217 -31.63 4.03 -7.12
C THR A 217 -31.05 4.45 -8.48
N LYS A 218 -30.64 3.49 -9.31
CA LYS A 218 -30.17 3.76 -10.69
C LYS A 218 -31.19 4.46 -11.60
N ASN A 219 -32.49 4.38 -11.31
CA ASN A 219 -33.52 5.12 -12.06
C ASN A 219 -33.81 6.51 -11.47
N TYR A 220 -32.93 7.01 -10.59
CA TYR A 220 -32.99 8.32 -9.95
C TYR A 220 -34.16 8.51 -8.97
N LYS A 221 -34.81 7.42 -8.51
CA LYS A 221 -35.74 7.50 -7.38
C LYS A 221 -34.98 7.61 -6.06
N THR A 222 -35.25 8.66 -5.31
CA THR A 222 -34.79 8.82 -3.91
C THR A 222 -35.47 7.78 -3.01
N LEU A 223 -34.68 7.04 -2.26
CA LEU A 223 -35.12 6.08 -1.25
C LEU A 223 -35.14 6.71 0.13
N GLU A 224 -34.07 7.42 0.49
CA GLU A 224 -33.84 7.92 1.85
C GLU A 224 -33.03 9.23 1.84
N LYS A 225 -33.23 10.06 2.87
CA LYS A 225 -32.42 11.26 3.12
C LYS A 225 -32.08 11.38 4.61
N ASP A 226 -30.85 11.04 4.95
CA ASP A 226 -30.40 11.01 6.34
C ASP A 226 -29.33 12.06 6.62
N ASN A 227 -29.45 12.72 7.77
CA ASN A 227 -28.42 13.66 8.23
C ASN A 227 -27.16 12.90 8.65
N PHE A 228 -25.99 13.49 8.41
CA PHE A 228 -24.72 13.05 8.98
C PHE A 228 -23.99 14.22 9.62
N SER A 229 -23.18 13.92 10.64
CA SER A 229 -22.25 14.85 11.29
C SER A 229 -20.99 14.09 11.66
N ILE A 230 -19.83 14.58 11.24
CA ILE A 230 -18.53 13.98 11.53
C ILE A 230 -17.68 15.01 12.27
N LYS A 231 -17.39 14.68 13.54
CA LYS A 231 -16.46 15.43 14.38
C LYS A 231 -15.08 14.80 14.34
N PHE A 232 -14.07 15.62 14.06
CA PHE A 232 -12.67 15.22 13.94
C PHE A 232 -11.94 15.29 15.29
#